data_AF-A0A953F6T6-F1
#
_entry.id   AF-A0A953F6T6-F1
#
_cell.length_a   1.000
_cell.length_b   1.000
_cell.length_c   1.000
_cell.angle_alpha   90.00
_cell.angle_beta   90.00
_cell.angle_gamma   90.00
#
_symmetry.space_group_name_H-M   'P 1'
#
loop_
_entity.id
_entity.type
_entity.pdbx_description
1 polymer ?
#
loop_
_entity_poly.entity_id
_entity_poly.type
_entity_poly.pdbx_seq_one_letter_code
_entity_poly.pdbx_strand_id
1 'polypeptide(L)'
;MRLKTILLFLVLSACNASSDVETVQLAPGDKTTADSLKTDSVSTPTTRVEELQPVPDCNCTEYRVKNYAGSDSSSLSFEKRFYRKVRETPAGVYVEEFFEHDSLLFLEYADPEKAAAIRQLNISGYNGELPKEFARFTGVENLFIHEGSISDFVALFPKLKSIQCFGGEIKMDAIAPHLEFINIGKGSIKGYHSFKQTPKIKEVHIGASFPDTLPVDVKNAPCMVSLNYAQNPHLHLDISKMDFSGHSCIREITLLTYDNGLSGMPVGLDNPNLKSIYLWKQGLSKEEKEYLRELRKTGKKITFPDWK
;
A
#
# COMPACT_ATOMS: atom_id res chain seq x y z
N MET A 1 -18.59 -3.52 53.64
CA MET A 1 -18.11 -2.86 52.42
C MET A 1 -17.15 -3.80 51.70
N ARG A 2 -17.61 -4.45 50.62
CA ARG A 2 -16.77 -5.28 49.74
C ARG A 2 -16.72 -4.58 48.39
N LEU A 3 -15.56 -4.04 48.02
CA LEU A 3 -15.30 -3.48 46.70
C LEU A 3 -15.07 -4.67 45.75
N LYS A 4 -15.98 -4.88 44.79
CA LYS A 4 -15.77 -5.77 43.65
C LYS A 4 -15.13 -4.94 42.54
N THR A 5 -13.87 -5.24 42.21
CA THR A 5 -13.21 -4.75 41.00
C THR A 5 -13.75 -5.55 39.83
N ILE A 6 -14.48 -4.88 38.93
CA ILE A 6 -14.91 -5.44 37.64
C ILE A 6 -13.83 -5.10 36.61
N LEU A 7 -13.24 -6.15 36.05
CA LEU A 7 -12.30 -6.10 34.94
C LEU A 7 -13.11 -6.06 33.62
N LEU A 8 -13.06 -4.94 32.90
CA LEU A 8 -13.76 -4.78 31.62
C LEU A 8 -12.82 -5.21 30.48
N PHE A 9 -13.10 -6.36 29.87
CA PHE A 9 -12.55 -6.74 28.57
C PHE A 9 -13.44 -6.16 27.48
N LEU A 10 -12.90 -5.24 26.68
CA LEU A 10 -13.51 -4.75 25.45
C LEU A 10 -13.00 -5.60 24.28
N VAL A 11 -13.82 -6.57 23.87
CA VAL A 11 -13.75 -7.22 22.56
C VAL A 11 -14.86 -6.60 21.73
N LEU A 12 -14.51 -5.78 20.74
CA LEU A 12 -15.46 -5.30 19.73
C LEU A 12 -15.14 -6.01 18.41
N SER A 13 -15.99 -6.96 18.07
CA SER A 13 -16.14 -7.54 16.73
C SER A 13 -17.62 -7.59 16.41
N ALA A 14 -17.92 -7.35 15.12
CA ALA A 14 -19.20 -7.48 14.43
C ALA A 14 -20.26 -6.39 14.69
N CYS A 15 -20.28 -5.38 13.81
CA CYS A 15 -21.53 -4.71 13.43
C CYS A 15 -22.20 -5.55 12.33
N ASN A 16 -23.36 -6.12 12.67
CA ASN A 16 -24.40 -6.48 11.71
C ASN A 16 -25.61 -5.57 11.96
N ALA A 17 -26.33 -5.31 10.88
CA ALA A 17 -27.40 -4.35 10.72
C ALA A 17 -28.57 -4.50 11.72
N SER A 18 -29.17 -3.37 12.09
CA SER A 18 -30.63 -3.25 12.15
C SER A 18 -31.06 -1.84 11.76
N SER A 19 -32.04 -1.80 10.87
CA SER A 19 -32.90 -0.67 10.54
C SER A 19 -33.53 -0.07 11.78
N ASP A 20 -33.62 1.27 11.84
CA ASP A 20 -34.89 1.94 12.14
C ASP A 20 -34.82 3.40 11.66
N VAL A 21 -35.88 3.77 10.95
CA VAL A 21 -36.13 5.09 10.37
C VAL A 21 -36.86 5.92 11.43
N GLU A 22 -36.24 7.00 11.89
CA GLU A 22 -36.97 8.11 12.54
C GLU A 22 -36.80 9.38 11.73
N THR A 23 -37.88 9.76 11.03
CA THR A 23 -38.07 11.08 10.44
C THR A 23 -38.32 12.11 11.53
N VAL A 24 -37.39 13.06 11.70
CA VAL A 24 -37.61 14.26 12.51
C VAL A 24 -37.82 15.45 11.58
N GLN A 25 -39.02 16.05 11.65
CA GLN A 25 -39.35 17.32 11.02
C GLN A 25 -38.59 18.47 11.70
N LEU A 26 -38.02 19.39 10.92
CA LEU A 26 -37.51 20.67 11.42
C LEU A 26 -38.37 21.82 10.87
N ALA A 27 -38.82 22.66 11.81
CA ALA A 27 -39.54 23.91 11.57
C ALA A 27 -38.58 25.08 11.24
N PRO A 28 -39.06 26.19 10.63
CA PRO A 28 -38.20 27.25 10.11
C PRO A 28 -37.98 28.44 11.08
N GLY A 29 -36.86 29.14 10.87
CA GLY A 29 -36.52 30.45 11.46
C GLY A 29 -35.55 30.32 12.64
N ASP A 30 -34.48 31.11 12.80
CA ASP A 30 -34.31 32.50 12.42
C ASP A 30 -32.83 32.95 12.33
N LYS A 31 -32.64 34.13 11.75
CA LYS A 31 -31.37 34.81 11.40
C LYS A 31 -30.48 35.17 12.61
N THR A 32 -29.15 35.10 12.44
CA THR A 32 -28.25 36.19 12.89
C THR A 32 -26.85 36.19 12.23
N THR A 33 -26.50 37.39 11.79
CA THR A 33 -25.24 38.08 11.44
C THR A 33 -23.87 37.39 11.48
N ALA A 34 -23.12 37.67 10.40
CA ALA A 34 -21.68 37.50 10.24
C ALA A 34 -20.85 38.51 11.06
N ASP A 35 -19.71 38.08 11.59
CA ASP A 35 -18.46 38.82 11.39
C ASP A 35 -17.18 37.98 11.58
N SER A 36 -16.23 38.29 10.70
CA SER A 36 -14.82 37.91 10.51
C SER A 36 -14.09 36.87 11.39
N LEU A 37 -13.51 35.87 10.72
CA LEU A 37 -12.18 35.32 11.04
C LEU A 37 -11.52 34.77 9.76
N LYS A 38 -10.51 35.49 9.26
CA LYS A 38 -9.61 35.03 8.20
C LYS A 38 -8.76 33.89 8.75
N THR A 39 -8.90 32.72 8.15
CA THR A 39 -7.90 31.64 8.22
C THR A 39 -7.66 31.18 6.79
N ASP A 40 -6.39 31.17 6.38
CA ASP A 40 -5.97 30.60 5.11
C ASP A 40 -6.31 29.12 5.10
N SER A 41 -7.33 28.75 4.33
CA SER A 41 -7.75 27.38 4.15
C SER A 41 -6.77 26.67 3.22
N VAL A 42 -5.98 25.79 3.81
CA VAL A 42 -5.47 24.59 3.14
C VAL A 42 -6.67 23.92 2.47
N SER A 43 -6.62 23.78 1.14
CA SER A 43 -7.66 23.11 0.37
C SER A 43 -7.74 21.65 0.80
N THR A 44 -8.70 21.34 1.66
CA THR A 44 -9.16 19.99 1.91
C THR A 44 -9.65 19.39 0.58
N PRO A 45 -9.33 18.12 0.26
CA PRO A 45 -9.92 17.47 -0.90
C PRO A 45 -11.42 17.38 -0.67
N THR A 46 -12.19 18.15 -1.42
CA THR A 46 -13.65 18.10 -1.35
C THR A 46 -14.12 16.86 -2.09
N THR A 47 -14.50 15.82 -1.35
CA THR A 47 -15.27 14.69 -1.89
C THR A 47 -16.66 15.21 -2.28
N ARG A 48 -16.82 15.61 -3.54
CA ARG A 48 -18.13 15.97 -4.09
C ARG A 48 -18.73 14.74 -4.77
N VAL A 49 -19.73 14.16 -4.12
CA VAL A 49 -20.66 13.19 -4.71
C VAL A 49 -21.69 14.01 -5.49
N GLU A 50 -21.66 13.93 -6.81
CA GLU A 50 -22.76 14.42 -7.65
C GLU A 50 -23.67 13.24 -7.96
N GLU A 51 -24.84 13.23 -7.35
CA GLU A 51 -25.92 12.30 -7.63
C GLU A 51 -26.61 12.77 -8.92
N LEU A 52 -26.54 11.97 -9.98
CA LEU A 52 -27.25 12.25 -11.23
C LEU A 52 -28.61 11.55 -11.24
N GLN A 53 -29.55 12.16 -11.96
CA GLN A 53 -30.91 11.66 -12.03
C GLN A 53 -30.97 10.24 -12.64
N PRO A 54 -31.87 9.38 -12.12
CA PRO A 54 -32.01 8.01 -12.58
C PRO A 54 -32.34 7.95 -14.08
N VAL A 55 -31.72 7.00 -14.78
CA VAL A 55 -32.06 6.69 -16.17
C VAL A 55 -33.47 6.07 -16.19
N PRO A 56 -34.44 6.63 -16.93
CA PRO A 56 -35.76 6.03 -17.03
C PRO A 56 -35.61 4.67 -17.71
N ASP A 57 -36.14 3.63 -17.06
CA ASP A 57 -36.16 2.21 -17.48
C ASP A 57 -35.05 1.29 -16.92
N CYS A 58 -34.17 1.78 -16.04
CA CYS A 58 -33.32 0.92 -15.21
C CYS A 58 -33.03 1.59 -13.86
N ASN A 59 -33.24 0.88 -12.74
CA ASN A 59 -32.68 1.24 -11.42
C ASN A 59 -31.15 1.02 -11.42
N CYS A 60 -30.45 1.70 -12.33
CA CYS A 60 -28.99 1.73 -12.41
C CYS A 60 -28.53 3.07 -11.85
N THR A 61 -27.81 3.05 -10.73
CA THR A 61 -27.07 4.23 -10.25
C THR A 61 -25.78 4.31 -11.06
N GLU A 62 -25.68 5.32 -11.92
CA GLU A 62 -24.48 5.59 -12.71
C GLU A 62 -23.43 6.27 -11.83
N TYR A 63 -22.23 5.70 -11.73
CA TYR A 63 -21.07 6.35 -11.09
C TYR A 63 -20.08 6.79 -12.18
N ARG A 64 -19.66 8.06 -12.14
CA ARG A 64 -18.84 8.71 -13.19
C ARG A 64 -17.32 8.59 -13.01
N VAL A 65 -16.63 8.21 -14.09
CA VAL A 65 -15.24 8.51 -14.47
C VAL A 65 -14.67 9.82 -13.92
N LYS A 66 -13.94 9.89 -12.79
CA LYS A 66 -13.07 11.07 -12.55
C LYS A 66 -11.69 10.76 -13.11
N ASN A 67 -11.49 11.13 -14.37
CA ASN A 67 -10.15 11.35 -14.92
C ASN A 67 -9.51 12.49 -14.13
N TYR A 68 -8.73 12.16 -13.11
CA TYR A 68 -7.68 13.06 -12.66
C TYR A 68 -6.54 12.92 -13.65
N ALA A 69 -6.71 13.53 -14.82
CA ALA A 69 -5.55 14.04 -15.51
C ALA A 69 -4.94 15.06 -14.54
N GLY A 70 -3.90 14.64 -13.81
CA GLY A 70 -2.93 15.61 -13.33
C GLY A 70 -2.51 16.45 -14.54
N SER A 71 -2.12 17.70 -14.30
CA SER A 71 -1.73 18.63 -15.38
C SER A 71 -0.66 18.09 -16.35
N ASP A 72 -0.03 16.96 -16.03
CA ASP A 72 0.91 16.21 -16.88
C ASP A 72 0.26 14.98 -17.51
N SER A 73 0.18 14.97 -18.84
CA SER A 73 -0.35 13.89 -19.72
C SER A 73 0.30 12.50 -19.60
N SER A 74 1.21 12.27 -18.63
CA SER A 74 1.98 11.04 -18.47
C SER A 74 1.46 10.08 -17.39
N SER A 75 0.38 10.43 -16.68
CA SER A 75 -0.23 9.61 -15.61
C SER A 75 -1.66 9.21 -15.99
N LEU A 76 -2.01 7.95 -15.77
CA LEU A 76 -3.34 7.39 -16.01
C LEU A 76 -3.85 6.65 -14.77
N SER A 77 -5.12 6.85 -14.42
CA SER A 77 -5.75 6.21 -13.26
C SER A 77 -6.87 5.28 -13.71
N PHE A 78 -6.83 4.04 -13.24
CA PHE A 78 -7.83 3.01 -13.42
C PHE A 78 -8.50 2.73 -12.07
N GLU A 79 -9.82 2.88 -12.03
CA GLU A 79 -10.62 2.56 -10.87
C GLU A 79 -11.61 1.47 -11.28
N LYS A 80 -11.53 0.30 -10.63
CA LYS A 80 -12.53 -0.75 -10.86
C LYS A 80 -13.85 -0.30 -10.26
N ARG A 81 -14.86 -0.14 -11.10
CA ARG A 81 -16.22 0.23 -10.70
C ARG A 81 -17.10 -1.00 -10.65
N PHE A 82 -17.92 -1.08 -9.61
CA PHE A 82 -18.95 -2.11 -9.48
C PHE A 82 -20.29 -1.49 -9.86
N TYR A 83 -20.95 -2.10 -10.84
CA TYR A 83 -22.33 -1.77 -11.16
C TYR A 83 -23.23 -2.82 -10.54
N ARG A 84 -24.19 -2.36 -9.74
CA ARG A 84 -25.20 -3.20 -9.11
C ARG A 84 -26.52 -2.95 -9.82
N LYS A 85 -27.03 -3.95 -10.53
CA LYS A 85 -28.39 -3.91 -11.07
C LYS A 85 -29.29 -4.71 -10.17
N VAL A 86 -30.19 -4.01 -9.51
CA VAL A 86 -31.27 -4.64 -8.75
C VAL A 86 -32.43 -4.88 -9.70
N ARG A 87 -32.80 -6.15 -9.91
CA ARG A 87 -34.00 -6.54 -10.63
C ARG A 87 -35.04 -7.03 -9.64
N GLU A 88 -36.16 -6.35 -9.60
CA GLU A 88 -37.33 -6.84 -8.86
C GLU A 88 -38.20 -7.67 -9.80
N THR A 89 -38.60 -8.84 -9.34
CA THR A 89 -39.54 -9.72 -10.04
C THR A 89 -40.65 -10.12 -9.08
N PRO A 90 -41.81 -10.64 -9.58
CA PRO A 90 -42.83 -11.22 -8.71
C PRO A 90 -42.32 -12.36 -7.82
N ALA A 91 -41.19 -13.01 -8.19
CA ALA A 91 -40.57 -14.10 -7.45
C ALA A 91 -39.54 -13.63 -6.40
N GLY A 92 -39.21 -12.33 -6.36
CA GLY A 92 -38.25 -11.76 -5.42
C GLY A 92 -37.31 -10.74 -6.04
N VAL A 93 -36.41 -10.22 -5.19
CA VAL A 93 -35.35 -9.27 -5.57
C VAL A 93 -34.10 -10.03 -5.95
N TYR A 94 -33.60 -9.80 -7.17
CA TYR A 94 -32.35 -10.32 -7.67
C TYR A 94 -31.35 -9.19 -7.78
N VAL A 95 -30.14 -9.43 -7.30
CA VAL A 95 -29.02 -8.51 -7.45
C VAL A 95 -28.08 -9.13 -8.47
N GLU A 96 -28.01 -8.51 -9.65
CA GLU A 96 -26.99 -8.82 -10.64
C GLU A 96 -25.85 -7.81 -10.45
N GLU A 97 -24.69 -8.32 -10.06
CA GLU A 97 -23.44 -7.57 -10.09
C GLU A 97 -22.76 -7.83 -11.42
N PHE A 98 -22.46 -6.78 -12.17
CA PHE A 98 -21.72 -6.93 -13.42
C PHE A 98 -20.58 -5.93 -13.55
N PHE A 99 -19.55 -6.39 -14.25
CA PHE A 99 -18.36 -5.65 -14.57
C PHE A 99 -18.57 -5.00 -15.93
N GLU A 100 -18.63 -3.69 -15.97
CA GLU A 100 -18.28 -2.99 -17.20
C GLU A 100 -16.76 -2.78 -17.12
N HIS A 101 -16.01 -3.62 -17.84
CA HIS A 101 -14.70 -3.17 -18.27
C HIS A 101 -14.95 -1.86 -18.99
N ASP A 102 -14.34 -0.78 -18.50
CA ASP A 102 -14.46 0.53 -19.11
C ASP A 102 -13.74 0.48 -20.47
N SER A 103 -14.42 -0.14 -21.45
CA SER A 103 -13.96 -0.38 -22.80
C SER A 103 -13.65 0.95 -23.51
N LEU A 104 -14.22 2.04 -23.00
CA LEU A 104 -13.95 3.42 -23.36
C LEU A 104 -12.52 3.87 -23.02
N LEU A 105 -11.92 3.42 -21.91
CA LEU A 105 -10.51 3.73 -21.60
C LEU A 105 -9.57 3.14 -22.65
N PHE A 106 -9.86 1.94 -23.17
CA PHE A 106 -9.04 1.34 -24.22
C PHE A 106 -9.28 1.94 -25.61
N LEU A 107 -10.39 2.66 -25.80
CA LEU A 107 -10.68 3.41 -27.03
C LEU A 107 -9.92 4.74 -27.04
N GLU A 108 -9.82 5.44 -25.91
CA GLU A 108 -9.04 6.70 -25.79
C GLU A 108 -7.53 6.46 -26.01
N TYR A 109 -7.02 5.32 -25.54
CA TYR A 109 -5.63 4.88 -25.75
C TYR A 109 -5.53 3.77 -26.80
N ALA A 110 -6.38 3.80 -27.83
CA ALA A 110 -6.22 2.95 -29.01
C ALA A 110 -4.99 3.38 -29.84
N ASP A 111 -4.61 4.65 -29.76
CA ASP A 111 -3.40 5.20 -30.36
C ASP A 111 -2.14 4.68 -29.63
N PRO A 112 -1.27 3.91 -30.30
CA PRO A 112 -0.07 3.35 -29.70
C PRO A 112 0.92 4.41 -29.17
N GLU A 113 1.00 5.58 -29.81
CA GLU A 113 1.93 6.63 -29.39
C GLU A 113 1.49 7.24 -28.05
N LYS A 114 0.19 7.51 -27.91
CA LYS A 114 -0.39 8.00 -26.65
C LYS A 114 -0.28 6.96 -25.54
N ALA A 115 -0.55 5.68 -25.84
CA ALA A 115 -0.39 4.60 -24.87
C ALA A 115 1.07 4.45 -24.40
N ALA A 116 2.05 4.58 -25.31
CA ALA A 116 3.47 4.48 -24.99
C ALA A 116 4.02 5.71 -24.23
N ALA A 117 3.33 6.85 -24.29
CA ALA A 117 3.67 8.05 -23.54
C ALA A 117 3.34 7.96 -22.05
N ILE A 118 2.41 7.07 -21.66
CA ILE A 118 2.05 6.85 -20.26
C ILE A 118 3.24 6.26 -19.50
N ARG A 119 3.64 6.93 -18.42
CA ARG A 119 4.75 6.54 -17.53
C ARG A 119 4.27 6.04 -16.17
N GLN A 120 3.08 6.42 -15.76
CA GLN A 120 2.52 6.05 -14.47
C GLN A 120 1.10 5.51 -14.60
N LEU A 121 0.83 4.39 -13.94
CA LEU A 121 -0.50 3.83 -13.77
C LEU A 121 -0.88 3.83 -12.29
N ASN A 122 -2.07 4.33 -11.98
CA ASN A 122 -2.71 4.16 -10.67
C ASN A 122 -3.86 3.16 -10.84
N ILE A 123 -3.94 2.12 -10.01
CA ILE A 123 -4.97 1.08 -10.08
C ILE A 123 -5.66 1.00 -8.72
N SER A 124 -6.96 1.24 -8.67
CA SER A 124 -7.74 1.20 -7.44
C SER A 124 -8.88 0.17 -7.51
N GLY A 125 -9.12 -0.57 -6.43
CA GLY A 125 -10.27 -1.48 -6.33
C GLY A 125 -10.18 -2.75 -7.18
N TYR A 126 -9.06 -2.97 -7.89
CA TYR A 126 -8.93 -4.09 -8.82
C TYR A 126 -8.48 -5.36 -8.13
N ASN A 127 -9.18 -6.47 -8.38
CA ASN A 127 -8.86 -7.79 -7.83
C ASN A 127 -8.70 -8.80 -8.97
N GLY A 128 -7.58 -9.52 -8.99
CA GLY A 128 -7.25 -10.58 -9.95
C GLY A 128 -6.07 -10.24 -10.87
N GLU A 129 -5.92 -11.03 -11.92
CA GLU A 129 -4.97 -10.78 -13.01
C GLU A 129 -5.38 -9.53 -13.78
N LEU A 130 -4.41 -8.65 -14.10
CA LEU A 130 -4.68 -7.51 -14.96
C LEU A 130 -5.01 -7.98 -16.40
N PRO A 131 -5.97 -7.34 -17.09
CA PRO A 131 -6.31 -7.70 -18.47
C PRO A 131 -5.11 -7.52 -19.40
N LYS A 132 -4.96 -8.41 -20.39
CA LYS A 132 -3.80 -8.40 -21.32
C LYS A 132 -3.72 -7.11 -22.14
N GLU A 133 -4.83 -6.41 -22.29
CA GLU A 133 -4.94 -5.12 -22.97
C GLU A 133 -4.06 -4.05 -22.33
N PHE A 134 -3.73 -4.16 -21.03
CA PHE A 134 -2.80 -3.27 -20.34
C PHE A 134 -1.37 -3.34 -20.91
N ALA A 135 -1.00 -4.42 -21.61
CA ALA A 135 0.31 -4.55 -22.25
C ALA A 135 0.60 -3.45 -23.30
N ARG A 136 -0.43 -2.71 -23.77
CA ARG A 136 -0.24 -1.55 -24.65
C ARG A 136 0.52 -0.41 -23.98
N PHE A 137 0.46 -0.30 -22.66
CA PHE A 137 1.14 0.74 -21.88
C PHE A 137 2.62 0.36 -21.65
N THR A 138 3.33 0.12 -22.75
CA THR A 138 4.74 -0.31 -22.76
C THR A 138 5.70 0.70 -22.14
N GLY A 139 5.23 1.94 -21.95
CA GLY A 139 5.97 3.05 -21.37
C GLY A 139 5.98 3.12 -19.85
N VAL A 140 5.20 2.28 -19.17
CA VAL A 140 4.95 2.41 -17.73
C VAL A 140 6.21 2.09 -16.93
N GLU A 141 6.60 3.05 -16.09
CA GLU A 141 7.72 2.96 -15.17
C GLU A 141 7.26 2.93 -13.71
N ASN A 142 6.08 3.47 -13.40
CA ASN A 142 5.56 3.58 -12.05
C ASN A 142 4.16 2.98 -11.96
N LEU A 143 3.95 2.08 -10.99
CA LEU A 143 2.67 1.47 -10.70
C LEU A 143 2.25 1.78 -9.27
N PHE A 144 1.08 2.39 -9.11
CA PHE A 144 0.46 2.68 -7.82
C PHE A 144 -0.81 1.87 -7.68
N ILE A 145 -1.00 1.21 -6.54
CA ILE A 145 -2.10 0.31 -6.29
C ILE A 145 -2.78 0.71 -4.99
N HIS A 146 -4.08 0.92 -5.04
CA HIS A 146 -4.89 1.28 -3.89
C HIS A 146 -5.99 0.23 -3.72
N GLU A 147 -6.13 -0.33 -2.52
CA GLU A 147 -7.31 -1.13 -2.14
C GLU A 147 -7.70 -2.21 -3.17
N GLY A 148 -6.77 -3.06 -3.57
CA GLY A 148 -7.00 -4.12 -4.55
C GLY A 148 -5.91 -5.20 -4.52
N SER A 149 -6.17 -6.35 -5.13
CA SER A 149 -5.26 -7.48 -5.22
C SER A 149 -4.86 -7.74 -6.68
N ILE A 150 -3.60 -7.50 -7.05
CA ILE A 150 -3.14 -7.73 -8.43
C ILE A 150 -2.05 -8.80 -8.54
N SER A 151 -2.04 -9.52 -9.66
CA SER A 151 -0.99 -10.45 -10.06
C SER A 151 -0.53 -10.20 -11.50
N ASP A 152 0.60 -10.82 -11.87
CA ASP A 152 1.11 -10.93 -13.25
C ASP A 152 1.39 -9.60 -13.99
N PHE A 153 1.49 -8.50 -13.25
CA PHE A 153 1.71 -7.16 -13.81
C PHE A 153 3.12 -6.96 -14.38
N VAL A 154 4.12 -7.74 -13.93
CA VAL A 154 5.52 -7.59 -14.36
C VAL A 154 5.67 -7.85 -15.86
N ALA A 155 4.94 -8.83 -16.39
CA ALA A 155 4.96 -9.16 -17.82
C ALA A 155 4.29 -8.08 -18.68
N LEU A 156 3.35 -7.33 -18.12
CA LEU A 156 2.62 -6.27 -18.81
C LEU A 156 3.42 -4.97 -18.90
N PHE A 157 4.31 -4.71 -17.95
CA PHE A 157 5.05 -3.45 -17.82
C PHE A 157 6.56 -3.69 -17.83
N PRO A 158 7.17 -3.92 -19.01
CA PRO A 158 8.59 -4.30 -19.11
C PRO A 158 9.57 -3.19 -18.65
N LYS A 159 9.11 -1.94 -18.54
CA LYS A 159 9.91 -0.79 -18.09
C LYS A 159 9.65 -0.42 -16.62
N LEU A 160 8.91 -1.25 -15.88
CA LEU A 160 8.53 -0.96 -14.50
C LEU A 160 9.76 -0.80 -13.60
N LYS A 161 9.88 0.38 -12.97
CA LYS A 161 10.94 0.77 -12.04
C LYS A 161 10.44 0.92 -10.61
N SER A 162 9.18 1.26 -10.40
CA SER A 162 8.61 1.53 -9.08
C SER A 162 7.25 0.89 -8.90
N ILE A 163 7.03 0.27 -7.75
CA ILE A 163 5.71 -0.21 -7.30
C ILE A 163 5.39 0.41 -5.95
N GLN A 164 4.18 0.95 -5.83
CA GLN A 164 3.61 1.41 -4.58
C GLN A 164 2.26 0.73 -4.37
N CYS A 165 2.01 0.18 -3.19
CA CYS A 165 0.75 -0.44 -2.85
C CYS A 165 0.30 0.02 -1.47
N PHE A 166 -0.94 0.52 -1.38
CA PHE A 166 -1.55 0.92 -0.12
C PHE A 166 -2.93 0.28 0.06
N GLY A 167 -3.14 -0.43 1.16
CA GLY A 167 -4.43 -1.09 1.43
C GLY A 167 -4.75 -2.29 0.53
N GLY A 168 -3.80 -2.74 -0.30
CA GLY A 168 -3.99 -3.80 -1.29
C GLY A 168 -3.02 -4.98 -1.13
N GLU A 169 -3.07 -5.91 -2.07
CA GLU A 169 -2.17 -7.05 -2.19
C GLU A 169 -1.48 -7.06 -3.57
N ILE A 170 -0.19 -7.35 -3.60
CA ILE A 170 0.53 -7.64 -4.84
C ILE A 170 1.12 -9.05 -4.79
N LYS A 171 1.02 -9.79 -5.89
CA LYS A 171 1.72 -11.07 -6.08
C LYS A 171 2.86 -10.85 -7.05
N MET A 172 4.08 -11.14 -6.59
CA MET A 172 5.31 -10.89 -7.34
C MET A 172 6.18 -12.14 -7.40
N ASP A 173 5.69 -13.14 -8.14
CA ASP A 173 6.43 -14.39 -8.38
C ASP A 173 7.49 -14.24 -9.50
N ALA A 174 7.25 -13.33 -10.44
CA ALA A 174 8.11 -13.10 -11.60
C ALA A 174 9.36 -12.27 -11.28
N ILE A 175 10.42 -12.46 -12.09
CA ILE A 175 11.61 -11.60 -12.07
C ILE A 175 11.23 -10.24 -12.66
N ALA A 176 11.46 -9.16 -11.90
CA ALA A 176 11.31 -7.78 -12.31
C ALA A 176 12.69 -7.10 -12.40
N PRO A 177 13.44 -7.31 -13.51
CA PRO A 177 14.87 -6.97 -13.59
C PRO A 177 15.16 -5.47 -13.63
N HIS A 178 14.15 -4.63 -13.83
CA HIS A 178 14.23 -3.18 -13.89
C HIS A 178 13.70 -2.48 -12.64
N LEU A 179 13.15 -3.24 -11.70
CA LEU A 179 12.52 -2.67 -10.51
C LEU A 179 13.60 -2.11 -9.56
N GLU A 180 13.46 -0.83 -9.23
CA GLU A 180 14.37 -0.06 -8.38
C GLU A 180 13.75 0.31 -7.03
N PHE A 181 12.41 0.40 -6.95
CA PHE A 181 11.69 0.87 -5.77
C PHE A 181 10.44 0.02 -5.48
N ILE A 182 10.28 -0.39 -4.21
CA ILE A 182 9.06 -1.03 -3.68
C ILE A 182 8.63 -0.27 -2.44
N ASN A 183 7.35 0.13 -2.38
CA ASN A 183 6.73 0.68 -1.19
C ASN A 183 5.36 0.05 -0.92
N ILE A 184 5.23 -0.73 0.14
CA ILE A 184 4.00 -1.41 0.56
C ILE A 184 3.62 -0.94 1.95
N GLY A 185 2.45 -0.30 2.06
CA GLY A 185 1.91 0.22 3.31
C GLY A 185 0.50 -0.28 3.57
N LYS A 186 0.21 -0.80 4.76
CA LYS A 186 -1.15 -1.30 5.10
C LYS A 186 -1.69 -2.33 4.10
N GLY A 187 -0.80 -3.10 3.46
CA GLY A 187 -1.13 -4.04 2.40
C GLY A 187 -0.45 -5.38 2.58
N SER A 188 -0.33 -6.15 1.50
CA SER A 188 0.40 -7.42 1.46
C SER A 188 1.22 -7.53 0.18
N ILE A 189 2.36 -8.19 0.27
CA ILE A 189 3.16 -8.64 -0.86
C ILE A 189 3.39 -10.13 -0.69
N LYS A 190 3.08 -10.91 -1.72
CA LYS A 190 3.26 -12.37 -1.75
C LYS A 190 4.20 -12.76 -2.88
N GLY A 191 4.89 -13.89 -2.71
CA GLY A 191 5.81 -14.41 -3.74
C GLY A 191 7.16 -13.68 -3.83
N TYR A 192 7.36 -12.60 -3.08
CA TYR A 192 8.63 -11.86 -3.06
C TYR A 192 9.57 -12.47 -2.00
N HIS A 193 10.37 -13.44 -2.41
CA HIS A 193 11.16 -14.28 -1.51
C HIS A 193 12.66 -14.05 -1.63
N SER A 194 13.11 -13.42 -2.72
CA SER A 194 14.53 -13.23 -3.00
C SER A 194 14.80 -11.95 -3.77
N PHE A 195 15.89 -11.26 -3.41
CA PHE A 195 16.39 -10.12 -4.17
C PHE A 195 16.89 -10.50 -5.58
N LYS A 196 17.03 -11.80 -5.90
CA LYS A 196 17.24 -12.24 -7.29
C LYS A 196 16.07 -11.90 -8.21
N GLN A 197 14.87 -11.73 -7.66
CA GLN A 197 13.70 -11.28 -8.43
C GLN A 197 13.84 -9.81 -8.83
N THR A 198 14.63 -9.02 -8.09
CA THR A 198 14.73 -7.56 -8.24
C THR A 198 16.20 -7.10 -8.15
N PRO A 199 17.08 -7.57 -9.06
CA PRO A 199 18.53 -7.37 -8.96
C PRO A 199 19.00 -5.91 -9.01
N LYS A 200 18.14 -4.98 -9.47
CA LYS A 200 18.41 -3.54 -9.53
C LYS A 200 17.76 -2.74 -8.40
N ILE A 201 17.15 -3.41 -7.43
CA ILE A 201 16.45 -2.73 -6.35
C ILE A 201 17.40 -1.82 -5.57
N LYS A 202 16.94 -0.59 -5.33
CA LYS A 202 17.63 0.42 -4.54
C LYS A 202 16.94 0.62 -3.21
N GLU A 203 15.61 0.58 -3.19
CA GLU A 203 14.84 0.87 -1.99
C GLU A 203 13.67 -0.09 -1.83
N VAL A 204 13.52 -0.59 -0.61
CA VAL A 204 12.36 -1.40 -0.22
C VAL A 204 11.81 -0.86 1.09
N HIS A 205 10.55 -0.45 1.05
CA HIS A 205 9.77 0.01 2.20
C HIS A 205 8.54 -0.87 2.32
N ILE A 206 8.53 -1.79 3.28
CA ILE A 206 7.39 -2.67 3.54
C ILE A 206 7.05 -2.54 5.00
N GLY A 207 5.94 -1.85 5.28
CA GLY A 207 5.51 -1.70 6.65
C GLY A 207 4.04 -1.57 6.91
N ALA A 208 3.67 -1.82 8.17
CA ALA A 208 2.29 -2.05 8.58
C ALA A 208 1.57 -3.05 7.65
N SER A 209 2.29 -4.05 7.14
CA SER A 209 1.86 -4.92 6.05
C SER A 209 1.91 -6.39 6.45
N PHE A 210 1.29 -7.26 5.65
CA PHE A 210 1.13 -8.69 5.91
C PHE A 210 1.82 -9.52 4.81
N PRO A 211 3.15 -9.42 4.64
CA PRO A 211 3.85 -10.26 3.68
C PRO A 211 3.82 -11.73 4.09
N ASP A 212 3.83 -12.65 3.13
CA ASP A 212 4.00 -14.08 3.42
C ASP A 212 5.42 -14.41 3.89
N THR A 213 6.42 -13.76 3.31
CA THR A 213 7.82 -13.72 3.73
C THR A 213 8.49 -12.50 3.10
N LEU A 214 9.73 -12.21 3.48
CA LEU A 214 10.51 -11.13 2.91
C LEU A 214 11.92 -11.61 2.54
N PRO A 215 12.52 -11.06 1.47
CA PRO A 215 13.89 -11.40 1.09
C PRO A 215 14.90 -11.03 2.19
N VAL A 216 15.79 -11.98 2.49
CA VAL A 216 16.92 -11.79 3.42
C VAL A 216 18.27 -11.88 2.74
N ASP A 217 18.30 -12.29 1.47
CA ASP A 217 19.50 -12.53 0.66
C ASP A 217 20.05 -11.24 0.04
N VAL A 218 20.27 -10.22 0.88
CA VAL A 218 20.64 -8.84 0.51
C VAL A 218 21.84 -8.74 -0.43
N LYS A 219 22.74 -9.73 -0.45
CA LYS A 219 23.86 -9.82 -1.41
C LYS A 219 23.44 -9.80 -2.88
N ASN A 220 22.19 -10.20 -3.18
CA ASN A 220 21.64 -10.17 -4.53
C ASN A 220 21.09 -8.78 -4.93
N ALA A 221 21.15 -7.80 -4.02
CA ALA A 221 20.85 -6.38 -4.26
C ALA A 221 22.06 -5.50 -3.91
N PRO A 222 23.17 -5.56 -4.68
CA PRO A 222 24.44 -4.91 -4.32
C PRO A 222 24.34 -3.37 -4.27
N CYS A 223 23.40 -2.79 -5.01
CA CYS A 223 23.16 -1.35 -5.07
C CYS A 223 22.02 -0.87 -4.15
N MET A 224 21.55 -1.72 -3.23
CA MET A 224 20.52 -1.34 -2.27
C MET A 224 21.01 -0.17 -1.40
N VAL A 225 20.20 0.87 -1.33
CA VAL A 225 20.42 2.12 -0.58
C VAL A 225 19.68 2.09 0.75
N SER A 226 18.43 1.60 0.75
CA SER A 226 17.59 1.55 1.94
C SER A 226 16.77 0.27 2.01
N LEU A 227 16.75 -0.34 3.18
CA LEU A 227 15.91 -1.49 3.51
C LEU A 227 15.06 -1.18 4.74
N ASN A 228 13.75 -1.18 4.57
CA ASN A 228 12.81 -0.89 5.64
C ASN A 228 11.73 -1.96 5.71
N TYR A 229 11.87 -2.87 6.67
CA TYR A 229 10.87 -3.84 7.08
C TYR A 229 10.36 -3.46 8.46
N ALA A 230 9.23 -2.76 8.52
CA ALA A 230 8.73 -2.18 9.77
C ALA A 230 7.29 -2.57 10.06
N GLN A 231 6.97 -2.89 11.31
CA GLN A 231 5.58 -3.03 11.75
C GLN A 231 4.79 -4.13 11.00
N ASN A 232 5.45 -5.19 10.55
CA ASN A 232 4.79 -6.32 9.90
C ASN A 232 4.37 -7.35 10.97
N PRO A 233 3.07 -7.45 11.33
CA PRO A 233 2.61 -8.43 12.31
C PRO A 233 2.81 -9.86 11.79
N HIS A 234 3.03 -10.81 12.69
CA HIS A 234 3.19 -12.24 12.38
C HIS A 234 4.35 -12.63 11.45
N LEU A 235 5.14 -11.67 10.94
CA LEU A 235 6.30 -11.97 10.12
C LEU A 235 7.44 -12.50 11.00
N HIS A 236 7.84 -13.76 10.78
CA HIS A 236 9.05 -14.32 11.37
C HIS A 236 10.21 -14.25 10.37
N LEU A 237 11.29 -13.55 10.75
CA LEU A 237 12.43 -13.28 9.90
C LEU A 237 13.75 -13.52 10.63
N ASP A 238 14.55 -14.44 10.10
CA ASP A 238 15.93 -14.66 10.55
C ASP A 238 16.86 -13.68 9.84
N ILE A 239 17.19 -12.61 10.55
CA ILE A 239 18.01 -11.51 10.03
C ILE A 239 19.51 -11.81 10.10
N SER A 240 19.93 -12.96 10.66
CA SER A 240 21.34 -13.40 10.59
C SER A 240 21.82 -13.72 9.18
N LYS A 241 20.87 -13.95 8.26
CA LYS A 241 21.13 -14.20 6.83
C LYS A 241 21.39 -12.92 6.04
N MET A 242 21.15 -11.75 6.64
CA MET A 242 21.42 -10.46 6.01
C MET A 242 22.88 -10.07 6.25
N ASP A 243 23.66 -10.02 5.18
CA ASP A 243 25.06 -9.59 5.22
C ASP A 243 25.25 -8.30 4.43
N PHE A 244 25.51 -7.21 5.14
CA PHE A 244 25.71 -5.88 4.60
C PHE A 244 27.19 -5.52 4.41
N SER A 245 28.13 -6.42 4.70
CA SER A 245 29.57 -6.10 4.70
C SER A 245 30.10 -5.64 3.33
N GLY A 246 29.54 -6.19 2.24
CA GLY A 246 29.91 -5.86 0.86
C GLY A 246 29.09 -4.75 0.20
N HIS A 247 28.12 -4.15 0.88
CA HIS A 247 27.21 -3.18 0.26
C HIS A 247 27.80 -1.77 0.26
N SER A 248 28.26 -1.30 -0.90
CA SER A 248 28.82 0.06 -1.04
C SER A 248 27.76 1.16 -1.04
N CYS A 249 26.51 0.82 -1.38
CA CYS A 249 25.42 1.77 -1.55
C CYS A 249 24.53 1.93 -0.31
N ILE A 250 24.50 0.93 0.58
CA ILE A 250 23.55 0.89 1.70
C ILE A 250 23.80 2.03 2.68
N ARG A 251 22.75 2.74 3.03
CA ARG A 251 22.77 3.88 3.97
C ARG A 251 21.90 3.65 5.18
N GLU A 252 20.79 2.96 4.99
CA GLU A 252 19.74 2.87 6.01
C GLU A 252 19.17 1.47 6.09
N ILE A 253 19.02 0.99 7.32
CA ILE A 253 18.28 -0.23 7.62
C ILE A 253 17.27 0.03 8.73
N THR A 254 16.04 -0.44 8.53
CA THR A 254 14.98 -0.46 9.54
C THR A 254 14.41 -1.87 9.59
N LEU A 255 14.58 -2.52 10.73
CA LEU A 255 14.09 -3.86 11.01
C LEU A 255 13.30 -3.80 12.31
N LEU A 256 11.97 -3.82 12.20
CA LEU A 256 11.03 -3.67 13.31
C LEU A 256 9.82 -4.59 13.11
N THR A 257 9.50 -5.40 14.12
CA THR A 257 8.30 -6.26 14.15
C THR A 257 7.56 -6.06 15.47
N TYR A 258 6.23 -6.24 15.49
CA TYR A 258 5.42 -6.14 16.71
C TYR A 258 5.59 -7.34 17.65
N ASP A 259 5.72 -8.55 17.11
CA ASP A 259 5.54 -9.81 17.86
C ASP A 259 6.84 -10.61 18.06
N ASN A 260 7.99 -9.94 18.16
CA ASN A 260 9.31 -10.61 18.23
C ASN A 260 9.59 -11.50 17.02
N GLY A 261 9.11 -11.06 15.86
CA GLY A 261 9.31 -11.74 14.60
C GLY A 261 10.78 -11.88 14.19
N LEU A 262 11.66 -11.03 14.71
CA LEU A 262 13.08 -11.01 14.32
C LEU A 262 13.94 -11.96 15.16
N SER A 263 14.72 -12.81 14.51
CA SER A 263 15.74 -13.67 15.15
C SER A 263 17.13 -13.44 14.54
N GLY A 264 18.19 -13.66 15.33
CA GLY A 264 19.57 -13.42 14.89
C GLY A 264 19.99 -11.94 14.89
N MET A 265 21.13 -11.67 14.25
CA MET A 265 21.71 -10.33 14.08
C MET A 265 22.31 -10.21 12.67
N PRO A 266 22.06 -9.12 11.93
CA PRO A 266 22.67 -8.91 10.62
C PRO A 266 24.19 -8.81 10.72
N VAL A 267 24.86 -9.29 9.70
CA VAL A 267 26.31 -9.12 9.53
C VAL A 267 26.59 -7.79 8.81
N GLY A 268 27.73 -7.16 9.12
CA GLY A 268 28.15 -5.93 8.45
C GLY A 268 27.45 -4.66 8.93
N LEU A 269 26.91 -4.62 10.15
CA LEU A 269 26.35 -3.40 10.74
C LEU A 269 27.40 -2.31 11.01
N ASP A 270 28.68 -2.69 11.04
CA ASP A 270 29.84 -1.81 11.10
C ASP A 270 30.18 -1.13 9.77
N ASN A 271 29.56 -1.56 8.65
CA ASN A 271 29.80 -1.02 7.32
C ASN A 271 29.85 0.53 7.35
N PRO A 272 30.95 1.15 6.87
CA PRO A 272 31.14 2.61 6.93
C PRO A 272 30.09 3.39 6.12
N ASN A 273 29.41 2.73 5.18
CA ASN A 273 28.36 3.33 4.37
C ASN A 273 27.03 3.46 5.11
N LEU A 274 26.77 2.61 6.11
CA LEU A 274 25.56 2.65 6.94
C LEU A 274 25.59 3.87 7.85
N LYS A 275 24.59 4.73 7.71
CA LYS A 275 24.41 5.96 8.49
C LYS A 275 23.33 5.79 9.56
N SER A 276 22.28 5.03 9.26
CA SER A 276 21.13 4.83 10.14
C SER A 276 20.80 3.36 10.30
N ILE A 277 20.68 2.91 11.54
CA ILE A 277 20.30 1.56 11.92
C ILE A 277 19.17 1.65 12.92
N TYR A 278 17.99 1.19 12.53
CA TYR A 278 16.87 0.99 13.45
C TYR A 278 16.62 -0.51 13.56
N LEU A 279 16.97 -1.09 14.70
CA LEU A 279 16.80 -2.51 14.97
C LEU A 279 15.98 -2.71 16.23
N TRP A 280 14.72 -3.10 16.07
CA TRP A 280 13.82 -3.35 17.18
C TRP A 280 13.45 -4.83 17.25
N LYS A 281 14.26 -5.56 18.01
CA LYS A 281 14.13 -6.98 18.32
C LYS A 281 14.08 -7.13 19.85
N GLN A 282 13.13 -7.90 20.40
CA GLN A 282 13.20 -8.28 21.81
C GLN A 282 14.20 -9.42 22.01
N GLY A 283 14.72 -9.55 23.23
CA GLY A 283 15.66 -10.61 23.56
C GLY A 283 17.05 -10.41 22.95
N LEU A 284 17.45 -9.16 22.70
CA LEU A 284 18.85 -8.86 22.40
C LEU A 284 19.74 -9.33 23.56
N SER A 285 20.77 -10.11 23.26
CA SER A 285 21.75 -10.56 24.27
C SER A 285 22.54 -9.37 24.83
N LYS A 286 23.24 -9.58 25.94
CA LYS A 286 24.10 -8.54 26.52
C LYS A 286 25.21 -8.13 25.54
N GLU A 287 25.77 -9.11 24.84
CA GLU A 287 26.82 -8.94 23.83
C GLU A 287 26.28 -8.20 22.61
N GLU A 288 25.08 -8.54 22.13
CA GLU A 288 24.43 -7.85 21.01
C GLU A 288 24.14 -6.37 21.35
N LYS A 289 23.62 -6.11 22.57
CA LYS A 289 23.40 -4.73 23.04
C LYS A 289 24.70 -3.95 23.13
N GLU A 290 25.77 -4.55 23.64
CA GLU A 290 27.08 -3.89 23.74
C GLU A 290 27.68 -3.59 22.37
N TYR A 291 27.59 -4.53 21.43
CA TYR A 291 27.99 -4.32 20.04
C TYR A 291 27.27 -3.11 19.41
N LEU A 292 25.95 -3.01 19.57
CA LEU A 292 25.17 -1.87 19.06
C LEU A 292 25.55 -0.53 19.74
N ARG A 293 25.95 -0.54 21.02
CA ARG A 293 26.45 0.65 21.72
C ARG A 293 27.81 1.09 21.17
N GLU A 294 28.73 0.16 20.93
CA GLU A 294 30.03 0.47 20.33
C GLU A 294 29.86 1.04 18.92
N LEU A 295 28.98 0.45 18.11
CA LEU A 295 28.67 1.00 16.79
C LEU A 295 28.15 2.44 16.85
N ARG A 296 27.35 2.80 17.86
CA ARG A 296 26.85 4.18 18.03
C ARG A 296 27.99 5.18 18.26
N LYS A 297 29.08 4.77 18.92
CA LYS A 297 30.27 5.62 19.13
C LYS A 297 30.99 5.98 17.83
N THR A 298 30.75 5.24 16.73
CA THR A 298 31.30 5.57 15.40
C THR A 298 30.56 6.72 14.69
N GLY A 299 29.57 7.34 15.34
CA GLY A 299 28.77 8.44 14.78
C GLY A 299 27.52 7.98 14.02
N LYS A 300 27.26 6.67 13.94
CA LYS A 300 26.04 6.11 13.33
C LYS A 300 24.81 6.42 14.20
N LYS A 301 23.67 6.74 13.55
CA LYS A 301 22.38 6.84 14.24
C LYS A 301 21.84 5.43 14.48
N ILE A 302 21.87 4.96 15.73
CA ILE A 302 21.44 3.61 16.09
C ILE A 302 20.32 3.65 17.12
N THR A 303 19.19 3.02 16.82
CA THR A 303 18.05 2.87 17.71
C THR A 303 17.72 1.39 17.92
N PHE A 304 17.62 0.98 19.19
CA PHE A 304 17.25 -0.38 19.61
C PHE A 304 16.65 -0.37 21.03
N PRO A 305 15.85 -1.39 21.42
CA PRO A 305 15.32 -1.50 22.77
C PRO A 305 16.43 -1.75 23.80
N ASP A 306 16.75 -0.72 24.59
CA ASP A 306 17.83 -0.74 25.60
C ASP A 306 17.30 -0.96 27.03
N TRP A 307 16.05 -1.39 27.18
CA TRP A 307 15.48 -1.67 28.50
C TRP A 307 16.16 -2.91 29.13
N LYS A 308 16.35 -2.81 30.45
CA LYS A 308 17.04 -3.79 31.29
C LYS A 308 16.12 -4.94 31.66
#